data_AF-G7H095-F1
#
_entry.id   AF-G7H095-F1
#
_cell.length_a   1.000
_cell.length_b   1.000
_cell.length_c   1.000
_cell.angle_alpha   90.00
_cell.angle_beta   90.00
_cell.angle_gamma   90.00
#
_symmetry.space_group_name_H-M   'P 1'
#
loop_
_entity.id
_entity.type
_entity.pdbx_description
1 polymer ?
#
loop_
_entity_poly.entity_id
_entity_poly.type
_entity_poly.pdbx_seq_one_letter_code
_entity_poly.pdbx_strand_id
1 'polypeptide(L)'
;MYMLQMLRSDKRFFLSILTIAVVTVVASCGFYGDPVSRATDKLGVRLPESATEVRADAPLFSVQGSCLGLEFLMPSKQWRDYVDEYFDLAASEETYDDGTTCGQNLIRCGPEFRVPAQRWSDRVDGVYRGLKVLENCHGARTKIAWALVGP
;
A
#
# COMPACT_ATOMS: atom_id res chain seq x y z
N MET A 1 53.08 -18.69 -38.37
CA MET A 1 52.99 -19.94 -39.16
C MET A 1 52.77 -21.07 -38.16
N TYR A 2 51.61 -21.70 -38.29
CA TYR A 2 51.05 -22.86 -37.60
C TYR A 2 51.96 -23.79 -36.78
N MET A 3 51.41 -24.21 -35.62
CA MET A 3 51.33 -25.59 -35.08
C MET A 3 52.66 -26.34 -34.81
N LEU A 4 52.83 -27.16 -33.78
CA LEU A 4 51.92 -27.85 -32.86
C LEU A 4 52.80 -28.55 -31.80
N GLN A 5 52.11 -29.12 -30.80
CA GLN A 5 52.51 -30.21 -29.90
C GLN A 5 53.08 -29.75 -28.55
N MET A 6 52.32 -29.80 -27.45
CA MET A 6 51.58 -30.90 -26.80
C MET A 6 52.31 -31.24 -25.48
N LEU A 7 51.54 -31.82 -24.55
CA LEU A 7 51.94 -32.42 -23.26
C LEU A 7 52.04 -31.36 -22.16
N ARG A 8 51.33 -31.41 -21.05
CA ARG A 8 50.81 -32.52 -20.24
C ARG A 8 49.69 -31.92 -19.38
N SER A 9 48.51 -32.53 -19.35
CA SER A 9 48.08 -33.35 -18.20
C SER A 9 48.48 -32.75 -16.86
N ASP A 10 47.55 -32.08 -16.18
CA ASP A 10 47.19 -32.49 -14.82
C ASP A 10 45.80 -31.99 -14.42
N LYS A 11 44.87 -32.94 -14.39
CA LYS A 11 43.58 -32.82 -13.71
C LYS A 11 43.86 -32.94 -12.21
N ARG A 12 43.79 -31.83 -11.48
CA ARG A 12 43.48 -31.74 -10.04
C ARG A 12 43.77 -30.30 -9.62
N PHE A 13 42.73 -29.50 -9.48
CA PHE A 13 42.51 -28.52 -8.41
C PHE A 13 41.29 -27.71 -8.83
N PHE A 14 40.18 -28.46 -8.84
CA PHE A 14 38.85 -27.94 -8.66
C PHE A 14 38.81 -27.09 -7.40
N LEU A 15 38.00 -26.03 -7.45
CA LEU A 15 37.70 -25.08 -6.38
C LEU A 15 38.87 -24.21 -5.94
N SER A 16 38.79 -22.91 -6.23
CA SER A 16 38.71 -21.90 -5.15
C SER A 16 38.52 -20.50 -5.73
N ILE A 17 37.41 -19.89 -5.29
CA ILE A 17 37.22 -18.45 -5.13
C ILE A 17 36.80 -17.71 -6.41
N LEU A 18 35.56 -18.03 -6.80
CA LEU A 18 34.61 -17.09 -7.39
C LEU A 18 34.29 -16.02 -6.32
N THR A 19 35.08 -14.95 -6.24
CA THR A 19 34.76 -13.81 -5.35
C THR A 19 33.63 -13.02 -5.97
N ILE A 20 32.42 -13.32 -5.50
CA ILE A 20 31.20 -12.59 -5.78
C ILE A 20 31.41 -11.14 -5.34
N ALA A 21 31.45 -10.23 -6.32
CA ALA A 21 31.28 -8.80 -6.07
C ALA A 21 29.84 -8.59 -5.57
N VAL A 22 29.66 -8.64 -4.25
CA VAL A 22 28.44 -8.19 -3.58
C VAL A 22 28.42 -6.68 -3.75
N VAL A 23 27.76 -6.21 -4.81
CA VAL A 23 27.35 -4.82 -4.92
C VAL A 23 26.28 -4.62 -3.86
N THR A 24 26.69 -4.14 -2.69
CA THR A 24 25.78 -3.61 -1.68
C THR A 24 25.09 -2.41 -2.27
N VAL A 25 23.87 -2.60 -2.76
CA VAL A 25 22.92 -1.51 -3.00
C VAL A 25 22.57 -0.97 -1.61
N VAL A 26 23.31 0.03 -1.17
CA VAL A 26 22.94 0.81 0.01
C VAL A 26 21.72 1.61 -0.42
N ALA A 27 20.53 1.09 -0.10
CA ALA A 27 19.27 1.78 -0.30
C ALA A 27 19.34 3.09 0.50
N SER A 28 19.56 4.18 -0.22
CA SER A 28 19.44 5.54 0.29
C SER A 28 17.97 5.79 0.61
N CYS A 29 17.51 5.36 1.79
CA CYS A 29 16.27 5.82 2.40
C CYS A 29 16.44 7.29 2.78
N GLY A 30 16.35 8.17 1.79
CA GLY A 30 16.40 9.60 1.98
C GLY A 30 15.15 10.08 2.71
N PHE A 31 15.34 10.61 3.92
CA PHE A 31 14.83 11.87 4.51
C PHE A 31 13.56 12.57 3.94
N TYR A 32 12.62 11.84 3.38
CA TYR A 32 11.24 12.26 3.15
C TYR A 32 10.38 11.34 4.00
N GLY A 33 9.64 11.88 4.98
CA GLY A 33 8.77 11.06 5.83
C GLY A 33 7.85 10.19 4.97
N ASP A 34 7.82 8.89 5.27
CA ASP A 34 7.07 7.87 4.53
C ASP A 34 5.62 8.34 4.31
N PRO A 35 5.13 8.44 3.05
CA PRO A 35 3.76 8.89 2.76
C PRO A 35 2.71 8.07 3.51
N VAL A 36 2.98 6.78 3.76
CA VAL A 36 2.10 5.92 4.56
C VAL A 36 2.05 6.39 6.01
N SER A 37 3.20 6.55 6.68
CA SER A 37 3.27 7.07 8.06
C SER A 37 2.58 8.43 8.17
N ARG A 38 2.81 9.34 7.22
CA ARG A 38 2.14 10.65 7.23
C ARG A 38 0.62 10.51 7.09
N ALA A 39 0.17 9.61 6.22
CA ALA A 39 -1.25 9.37 6.02
C ALA A 39 -1.90 8.80 7.28
N THR A 40 -1.29 7.78 7.90
CA THR A 40 -1.78 7.19 9.16
C THR A 40 -1.82 8.21 10.29
N ASP A 41 -0.78 9.05 10.41
CA ASP A 41 -0.70 10.09 11.44
C ASP A 41 -1.80 11.14 11.26
N LYS A 42 -1.97 11.67 10.04
CA LYS A 42 -3.00 12.67 9.75
C LYS A 42 -4.42 12.11 9.86
N LEU A 43 -4.61 10.87 9.43
CA LEU A 43 -5.90 10.18 9.55
C LEU A 43 -6.20 9.77 10.99
N GLY A 44 -5.19 9.69 11.88
CA GLY A 44 -5.36 9.16 13.23
C GLY A 44 -5.73 7.67 13.21
N VAL A 45 -5.18 6.90 12.26
CA VAL A 45 -5.46 5.46 12.10
C VAL A 45 -4.18 4.66 12.16
N ARG A 46 -4.29 3.39 12.54
CA ARG A 46 -3.17 2.44 12.48
C ARG A 46 -3.35 1.50 11.30
N LEU A 47 -2.23 1.03 10.76
CA LEU A 47 -2.26 -0.08 9.82
C LEU A 47 -2.29 -1.40 10.60
N PRO A 48 -3.23 -2.31 10.32
CA PRO A 48 -3.23 -3.62 10.94
C PRO A 48 -2.03 -4.43 10.43
N GLU A 49 -1.48 -5.33 11.25
CA GLU A 49 -0.36 -6.21 10.85
C GLU A 49 -0.69 -7.09 9.62
N SER A 50 -1.99 -7.35 9.41
CA SER A 50 -2.51 -8.10 8.27
C SER A 50 -2.59 -7.31 6.96
N ALA A 51 -2.28 -6.00 6.99
CA ALA A 51 -2.37 -5.13 5.83
C ALA A 51 -1.34 -5.53 4.76
N THR A 52 -1.80 -5.59 3.52
CA THR A 52 -1.01 -5.88 2.33
C THR A 52 -1.31 -4.83 1.26
N GLU A 53 -0.40 -4.67 0.30
CA GLU A 53 -0.58 -3.71 -0.81
C GLU A 53 -0.89 -2.28 -0.34
N VAL A 54 -0.23 -1.85 0.74
CA VAL A 54 -0.44 -0.52 1.32
C VAL A 54 0.01 0.57 0.33
N ARG A 55 -0.87 1.52 0.05
CA ARG A 55 -0.64 2.68 -0.81
C ARG A 55 -1.14 3.93 -0.10
N ALA A 56 -0.39 5.02 -0.19
CA ALA A 56 -0.83 6.30 0.31
C ALA A 56 -0.56 7.39 -0.72
N ASP A 57 -1.46 8.35 -0.79
CA ASP A 57 -1.27 9.60 -1.50
C ASP A 57 -1.36 10.74 -0.47
N ALA A 58 -0.20 11.27 -0.09
CA ALA A 58 -0.08 12.22 1.03
C ALA A 58 0.83 13.39 0.63
N PRO A 59 0.35 14.34 -0.20
CA PRO A 59 1.17 15.45 -0.68
C PRO A 59 1.77 16.27 0.46
N LEU A 60 3.02 16.72 0.27
CA LEU A 60 3.81 17.46 1.28
C LEU A 60 3.26 18.87 1.54
N PHE A 61 2.70 19.51 0.52
CA PHE A 61 2.16 20.87 0.56
C PHE A 61 0.81 20.88 -0.18
N SER A 62 -0.24 21.39 0.46
CA SER A 62 -1.58 21.45 -0.11
C SER A 62 -2.10 22.88 -0.02
N VAL A 63 -2.09 23.58 -1.15
CA VAL A 63 -2.43 25.02 -1.20
C VAL A 63 -3.94 25.27 -1.32
N GLN A 64 -4.77 24.24 -1.54
CA GLN A 64 -6.24 24.31 -1.56
C GLN A 64 -6.80 22.87 -1.44
N GLY A 65 -7.71 22.60 -0.50
CA GLY A 65 -8.49 21.35 -0.44
C GLY A 65 -7.67 20.05 -0.44
N SER A 66 -6.82 19.85 0.57
CA SER A 66 -5.90 18.71 0.62
C SER A 66 -6.61 17.37 0.53
N CYS A 67 -6.26 16.63 -0.51
CA CYS A 67 -6.70 15.28 -0.82
C CYS A 67 -5.65 14.32 -0.26
N LEU A 68 -5.94 13.64 0.84
CA LEU A 68 -5.04 12.63 1.41
C LEU A 68 -5.73 11.27 1.40
N GLY A 69 -5.05 10.27 0.85
CA GLY A 69 -5.54 8.90 0.71
C GLY A 69 -4.65 7.88 1.40
N LEU A 70 -5.25 6.85 1.96
CA LEU A 70 -4.58 5.63 2.40
C LEU A 70 -5.44 4.43 2.02
N GLU A 71 -4.86 3.50 1.27
CA GLU A 71 -5.51 2.26 0.87
C GLU A 71 -4.64 1.06 1.23
N PHE A 72 -5.30 -0.04 1.59
CA PHE A 72 -4.65 -1.32 1.76
C PHE A 72 -5.66 -2.45 1.62
N LEU A 73 -5.14 -3.65 1.38
CA LEU A 73 -5.90 -4.89 1.42
C LEU A 73 -5.71 -5.58 2.77
N MET A 74 -6.75 -6.22 3.28
CA MET A 74 -6.68 -7.09 4.45
C MET A 74 -7.58 -8.32 4.28
N PRO A 75 -7.40 -9.39 5.05
CA PRO A 75 -8.29 -10.56 4.98
C PRO A 75 -9.75 -10.17 5.23
N SER A 76 -10.69 -10.63 4.38
CA SER A 76 -12.11 -10.27 4.50
C SER A 76 -12.74 -10.68 5.85
N LYS A 77 -12.13 -11.60 6.59
CA LYS A 77 -12.61 -12.01 7.91
C LYS A 77 -12.30 -11.01 9.03
N GLN A 78 -11.37 -10.07 8.80
CA GLN A 78 -10.80 -9.21 9.84
C GLN A 78 -11.22 -7.74 9.69
N TRP A 79 -11.85 -7.36 8.58
CA TRP A 79 -12.13 -5.95 8.32
C TRP A 79 -13.11 -5.35 9.32
N ARG A 80 -14.11 -6.12 9.78
CA ARG A 80 -15.13 -5.63 10.71
C ARG A 80 -14.49 -5.17 12.01
N ASP A 81 -13.64 -6.01 12.59
CA ASP A 81 -12.92 -5.69 13.83
C ASP A 81 -12.06 -4.44 13.65
N TYR A 82 -11.38 -4.30 12.51
CA TYR A 82 -10.59 -3.11 12.21
C TYR A 82 -11.45 -1.84 12.12
N VAL A 83 -12.62 -1.91 11.49
CA VAL A 83 -13.50 -0.73 11.33
C VAL A 83 -14.17 -0.35 12.64
N ASP A 84 -14.53 -1.33 13.47
CA ASP A 84 -15.15 -1.13 14.78
C ASP A 84 -14.24 -0.38 15.76
N GLU A 85 -12.91 -0.38 15.54
CA GLU A 85 -11.97 0.47 16.29
C GLU A 85 -12.20 1.98 16.08
N TYR A 86 -12.81 2.38 14.95
CA TYR A 86 -12.94 3.78 14.54
C TYR A 86 -14.39 4.24 14.37
N PHE A 87 -15.29 3.35 13.98
CA PHE A 87 -16.68 3.67 13.67
C PHE A 87 -17.65 2.63 14.19
N ASP A 88 -18.85 3.07 14.54
CA ASP A 88 -19.98 2.15 14.76
C ASP A 88 -20.37 1.50 13.42
N LEU A 89 -20.25 0.18 13.34
CA LEU A 89 -20.62 -0.60 12.15
C LEU A 89 -22.10 -0.41 11.76
N ALA A 90 -22.99 -0.10 12.69
CA ALA A 90 -24.40 0.16 12.41
C ALA A 90 -24.64 1.51 11.73
N ALA A 91 -23.69 2.45 11.83
CA ALA A 91 -23.77 3.76 11.20
C ALA A 91 -23.28 3.76 9.73
N SER A 92 -23.02 2.58 9.15
CA SER A 92 -22.56 2.46 7.78
C SER A 92 -23.61 2.94 6.78
N GLU A 93 -23.19 3.61 5.73
CA GLU A 93 -24.03 3.91 4.58
C GLU A 93 -23.60 3.07 3.37
N GLU A 94 -24.59 2.55 2.63
CA GLU A 94 -24.32 1.89 1.35
C GLU A 94 -23.89 2.91 0.30
N THR A 95 -22.87 2.56 -0.48
CA THR A 95 -22.35 3.39 -1.55
C THR A 95 -21.71 2.54 -2.64
N TYR A 96 -21.00 3.18 -3.55
CA TYR A 96 -20.19 2.54 -4.56
C TYR A 96 -18.80 3.17 -4.60
N ASP A 97 -17.80 2.37 -4.96
CA ASP A 97 -16.52 2.89 -5.42
C ASP A 97 -16.68 3.33 -6.87
N ASP A 98 -16.69 4.65 -7.06
CA ASP A 98 -16.97 5.32 -8.33
C ASP A 98 -15.71 5.90 -8.99
N GLY A 99 -14.54 5.71 -8.39
CA GLY A 99 -13.32 6.18 -9.02
C GLY A 99 -13.06 7.68 -8.86
N THR A 100 -13.86 8.44 -8.09
CA THR A 100 -13.78 9.91 -8.12
C THR A 100 -13.28 10.54 -6.83
N THR A 101 -13.24 9.78 -5.74
CA THR A 101 -12.93 10.34 -4.43
C THR A 101 -11.43 10.30 -4.13
N CYS A 102 -10.97 11.34 -3.46
CA CYS A 102 -9.59 11.54 -3.02
C CYS A 102 -8.94 10.28 -2.46
N GLY A 103 -7.92 9.77 -3.16
CA GLY A 103 -7.12 8.67 -2.66
C GLY A 103 -7.86 7.36 -2.46
N GLN A 104 -8.96 7.14 -3.20
CA GLN A 104 -9.75 5.90 -3.17
C GLN A 104 -9.59 5.05 -4.45
N ASN A 105 -8.61 5.38 -5.31
CA ASN A 105 -8.31 4.66 -6.56
C ASN A 105 -6.89 4.09 -6.66
N LEU A 106 -6.14 4.11 -5.56
CA LEU A 106 -4.77 3.61 -5.50
C LEU A 106 -4.75 2.08 -5.69
N ILE A 107 -5.77 1.38 -5.21
CA ILE A 107 -6.00 -0.05 -5.39
C ILE A 107 -7.35 -0.24 -6.10
N ARG A 108 -7.31 -0.91 -7.26
CA ARG A 108 -8.50 -1.21 -8.07
C ARG A 108 -9.02 -2.61 -7.75
N CYS A 109 -10.33 -2.74 -7.48
CA CYS A 109 -10.97 -4.02 -7.15
C CYS A 109 -11.54 -4.78 -8.35
N GLY A 110 -11.41 -4.25 -9.55
CA GLY A 110 -11.91 -4.88 -10.76
C GLY A 110 -11.86 -3.95 -11.96
N PRO A 111 -12.29 -4.43 -13.14
CA PRO A 111 -12.43 -3.60 -14.34
C PRO A 111 -13.67 -2.69 -14.27
N GLU A 112 -14.59 -2.93 -13.33
CA GLU A 112 -15.84 -2.20 -13.19
C GLU A 112 -15.66 -0.92 -12.35
N PHE A 113 -16.33 0.16 -12.78
CA PHE A 113 -16.30 1.47 -12.12
C PHE A 113 -17.36 1.63 -11.02
N ARG A 114 -18.01 0.54 -10.59
CA ARG A 114 -19.12 0.61 -9.62
C ARG A 114 -19.19 -0.62 -8.73
N VAL A 115 -18.16 -0.77 -7.89
CA VAL A 115 -18.10 -1.88 -6.92
C VAL A 115 -18.90 -1.49 -5.67
N PRO A 116 -19.84 -2.33 -5.19
CA PRO A 116 -20.55 -2.08 -3.94
C PRO A 116 -19.59 -1.84 -2.78
N ALA A 117 -19.88 -0.82 -1.98
CA ALA A 117 -19.03 -0.44 -0.85
C ALA A 117 -19.89 0.02 0.33
N GLN A 118 -19.30 -0.07 1.52
CA GLN A 118 -19.82 0.56 2.72
C GLN A 118 -18.98 1.78 3.04
N ARG A 119 -19.61 2.86 3.48
CA ARG A 119 -18.91 4.08 3.89
C ARG A 119 -19.24 4.51 5.30
N TRP A 120 -18.25 5.11 5.93
CA TRP A 120 -18.36 5.84 7.19
C TRP A 120 -17.65 7.18 7.05
N SER A 121 -18.04 8.12 7.89
CA SER A 121 -17.33 9.37 8.00
C SER A 121 -17.54 10.08 9.32
N ASP A 122 -16.55 10.90 9.65
CA ASP A 122 -16.54 11.79 10.80
C ASP A 122 -15.70 13.03 10.50
N ARG A 123 -15.29 13.73 11.56
CA ARG A 123 -14.35 14.84 11.47
C ARG A 123 -13.21 14.64 12.44
N VAL A 124 -11.99 14.84 11.97
CA VAL A 124 -10.77 14.92 12.78
C VAL A 124 -10.16 16.30 12.56
N ASP A 125 -9.92 17.04 13.64
CA ASP A 125 -9.42 18.42 13.62
C ASP A 125 -10.22 19.36 12.68
N GLY A 126 -11.55 19.14 12.62
CA GLY A 126 -12.47 19.91 11.78
C GLY A 126 -12.51 19.51 10.30
N VAL A 127 -11.63 18.61 9.85
CA VAL A 127 -11.53 18.11 8.48
C VAL A 127 -12.35 16.83 8.32
N TYR A 128 -13.03 16.66 7.18
CA TYR A 128 -13.81 15.45 6.91
C TYR A 128 -12.88 14.26 6.72
N ARG A 129 -13.11 13.20 7.50
CA ARG A 129 -12.43 11.92 7.37
C ARG A 129 -13.46 10.89 6.93
N GLY A 130 -13.16 10.18 5.85
CA GLY A 130 -14.01 9.16 5.28
C GLY A 130 -13.29 7.81 5.24
N LEU A 131 -14.06 6.76 5.39
CA LEU A 131 -13.65 5.38 5.18
C LEU A 131 -14.60 4.74 4.17
N LYS A 132 -14.06 4.01 3.20
CA LYS A 132 -14.80 3.05 2.38
C LYS A 132 -14.22 1.66 2.55
N VAL A 133 -15.12 0.68 2.62
CA VAL A 133 -14.80 -0.74 2.68
C VAL A 133 -15.39 -1.42 1.45
N LEU A 134 -14.54 -2.12 0.71
CA LEU A 134 -14.94 -2.91 -0.45
C LEU A 134 -14.59 -4.37 -0.18
N GLU A 135 -15.60 -5.13 0.20
CA GLU A 135 -15.44 -6.54 0.49
C GLU A 135 -15.10 -7.33 -0.77
N ASN A 136 -14.24 -8.33 -0.61
CA ASN A 136 -13.84 -9.25 -1.68
C ASN A 136 -13.26 -8.56 -2.93
N CYS A 137 -12.64 -7.40 -2.73
CA CYS A 137 -11.93 -6.62 -3.73
C CYS A 137 -11.01 -7.50 -4.60
N HIS A 138 -10.14 -8.29 -3.97
CA HIS A 138 -9.28 -9.28 -4.65
C HIS A 138 -9.48 -10.66 -4.02
N GLY A 139 -10.56 -11.34 -4.39
CA GLY A 139 -10.89 -12.66 -3.84
C GLY A 139 -11.25 -12.58 -2.36
N ALA A 140 -10.50 -13.22 -1.47
CA ALA A 140 -10.76 -13.21 -0.03
C ALA A 140 -10.12 -12.00 0.71
N ARG A 141 -9.89 -10.90 0.00
CA ARG A 141 -9.30 -9.68 0.52
C ARG A 141 -10.28 -8.52 0.40
N THR A 142 -10.43 -7.77 1.47
CA THR A 142 -11.20 -6.53 1.53
C THR A 142 -10.25 -5.35 1.35
N LYS A 143 -10.64 -4.38 0.52
CA LYS A 143 -9.96 -3.08 0.42
C LYS A 143 -10.53 -2.14 1.49
N ILE A 144 -9.63 -1.52 2.22
CA ILE A 144 -9.91 -0.43 3.16
C ILE A 144 -9.34 0.84 2.53
N ALA A 145 -10.18 1.85 2.34
CA ALA A 145 -9.82 3.10 1.70
C ALA A 145 -10.21 4.28 2.58
N TRP A 146 -9.20 4.94 3.13
CA TRP A 146 -9.33 6.13 3.96
C TRP A 146 -9.07 7.38 3.13
N ALA A 147 -9.80 8.45 3.45
CA ALA A 147 -9.59 9.76 2.86
C ALA A 147 -9.73 10.89 3.89
N LEU A 148 -8.88 11.90 3.81
CA LEU A 148 -9.16 13.23 4.35
C LEU A 148 -9.46 14.16 3.20
N VAL A 149 -10.58 14.88 3.33
CA VAL A 149 -10.98 15.90 2.37
C VAL A 149 -11.04 17.23 3.12
N GLY A 150 -10.06 18.09 2.84
CA GLY A 150 -10.08 19.48 3.32
C GLY A 150 -11.29 20.25 2.76
N PRO A 151 -11.77 21.29 3.48
CA PRO A 151 -12.73 22.25 2.93
C PRO A 151 -12.17 22.99 1.70
#